data_AF-A0A7X7GIK9-F1
#
_entry.id   AF-A0A7X7GIK9-F1
#
_cell.length_a   1.000
_cell.length_b   1.000
_cell.length_c   1.000
_cell.angle_alpha   90.00
_cell.angle_beta   90.00
_cell.angle_gamma   90.00
#
_symmetry.space_group_name_H-M   'P 1'
#
loop_
_entity.id
_entity.type
_entity.pdbx_description
1 polymer ?
#
loop_
_entity_poly.entity_id
_entity_poly.type
_entity_poly.pdbx_seq_one_letter_code
_entity_poly.pdbx_strand_id
1 'polypeptide(L)'
;MDTHDIRLLVGSLVWILAVGYLVSEALTAEAWSTPYSFVRNSISDLGVTDCEQVCSPLHWYMNISFAVMGLLVIVGAVLLRRHLPPGRRRTWSVGLAVMIGVSTAATGLFPANDNPIGHFVAVLPGFVGRHILLILVAWTLWRRMRWTAVWTTVCAVIGIAGGALLAFPDAYFGLTERIILYPFPIWMVVVGVAVFVSVVRSNLLGRAASSLPGFGPVAWRRSLALHDVTAIACPSCAGGPSTLRLGSW
;
A
#
# COMPACT_ATOMS: atom_id res chain seq x y z
N MET A 1 -2.52 -22.50 -10.07
CA MET A 1 -2.53 -21.23 -9.32
C MET A 1 -3.99 -20.80 -9.25
N ASP A 2 -4.52 -20.52 -8.05
CA ASP A 2 -5.95 -20.17 -7.89
C ASP A 2 -6.19 -18.72 -8.38
N THR A 3 -7.39 -18.42 -8.85
CA THR A 3 -7.87 -17.08 -9.20
C THR A 3 -7.62 -16.07 -8.06
N HIS A 4 -7.64 -16.53 -6.80
CA HIS A 4 -7.28 -15.68 -5.67
C HIS A 4 -5.81 -15.20 -5.71
N ASP A 5 -4.87 -16.10 -5.98
CA ASP A 5 -3.44 -15.80 -6.03
C ASP A 5 -3.13 -14.87 -7.21
N ILE A 6 -3.78 -15.09 -8.36
CA ILE A 6 -3.61 -14.24 -9.55
C ILE A 6 -4.00 -12.80 -9.22
N ARG A 7 -5.13 -12.60 -8.53
CA ARG A 7 -5.57 -11.26 -8.12
C ARG A 7 -4.59 -10.59 -7.17
N LEU A 8 -3.98 -11.34 -6.24
CA LEU A 8 -2.97 -10.81 -5.33
C LEU A 8 -1.67 -10.45 -6.06
N LEU A 9 -1.24 -11.26 -7.03
CA LEU A 9 -0.08 -10.94 -7.87
C LEU A 9 -0.34 -9.69 -8.71
N VAL A 10 -1.46 -9.62 -9.41
CA VAL A 10 -1.79 -8.43 -10.21
C VAL A 10 -1.91 -7.20 -9.32
N GLY A 11 -2.62 -7.29 -8.19
CA GLY A 11 -2.76 -6.18 -7.24
C GLY A 11 -1.43 -5.70 -6.65
N SER A 12 -0.51 -6.63 -6.36
CA SER A 12 0.83 -6.28 -5.86
C SER A 12 1.69 -5.62 -6.93
N LEU A 13 1.68 -6.15 -8.17
CA LEU A 13 2.38 -5.52 -9.30
C LEU A 13 1.84 -4.11 -9.58
N VAL A 14 0.52 -3.93 -9.55
CA VAL A 14 -0.12 -2.60 -9.70
C VAL A 14 0.39 -1.61 -8.66
N TRP A 15 0.52 -2.01 -7.40
CA TRP A 15 1.07 -1.12 -6.36
C TRP A 15 2.59 -0.91 -6.46
N ILE A 16 3.36 -1.89 -6.96
CA ILE A 16 4.78 -1.71 -7.24
C ILE A 16 5.00 -0.62 -8.31
N LEU A 17 4.13 -0.54 -9.32
CA LEU A 17 4.19 0.49 -10.35
C LEU A 17 4.03 1.92 -9.81
N ALA A 18 3.59 2.11 -8.55
CA ALA A 18 3.56 3.42 -7.91
C ALA A 18 4.97 4.05 -7.79
N VAL A 19 6.06 3.27 -7.90
CA VAL A 19 7.42 3.80 -8.02
C VAL A 19 7.55 4.73 -9.24
N GLY A 20 6.77 4.48 -10.30
CA GLY A 20 6.74 5.30 -11.50
C GLY A 20 6.38 6.75 -11.20
N TYR A 21 5.54 7.02 -10.20
CA TYR A 21 5.21 8.38 -9.78
C TYR A 21 6.45 9.16 -9.29
N LEU A 22 7.27 8.54 -8.44
CA LEU A 22 8.50 9.16 -7.90
C LEU A 22 9.55 9.36 -8.99
N VAL A 23 9.65 8.41 -9.93
CA VAL A 23 10.52 8.54 -11.10
C VAL A 23 10.04 9.69 -12.00
N SER A 24 8.72 9.79 -12.24
CA SER A 24 8.16 10.86 -13.05
C SER A 24 8.44 12.25 -12.47
N GLU A 25 8.36 12.39 -11.15
CA GLU A 25 8.70 13.64 -10.47
C GLU A 25 10.16 14.01 -10.70
N ALA A 26 11.09 13.09 -10.47
CA ALA A 26 12.52 13.33 -10.68
C ALA A 26 12.83 13.68 -12.14
N LEU A 27 12.29 12.93 -13.10
CA LEU A 27 12.50 13.20 -14.53
C LEU A 27 11.93 14.55 -14.97
N THR A 28 10.75 14.93 -14.44
CA THR A 28 10.13 16.22 -14.75
C THR A 28 10.94 17.37 -14.15
N ALA A 29 11.43 17.22 -12.92
CA ALA A 29 12.27 18.21 -12.26
C ALA A 29 13.61 18.43 -12.98
N GLU A 30 14.26 17.35 -13.44
CA GLU A 30 15.52 17.43 -14.21
C GLU A 30 15.34 18.11 -15.58
N ALA A 31 14.13 18.07 -16.15
CA ALA A 31 13.85 18.71 -17.42
C ALA A 31 13.68 20.24 -17.33
N TRP A 32 13.72 20.82 -16.12
CA TRP A 32 13.58 22.27 -15.95
C TRP A 32 14.77 23.03 -16.51
N SER A 33 14.50 24.18 -17.12
CA SER A 33 15.53 25.07 -17.68
C SER A 33 16.35 25.78 -16.60
N THR A 34 15.82 25.89 -15.39
CA THR A 34 16.52 26.38 -14.20
C THR A 34 16.56 25.27 -13.16
N PRO A 35 17.59 25.22 -12.29
CA PRO A 35 17.70 24.14 -11.30
C PRO A 35 16.47 24.07 -10.39
N TYR A 36 15.69 22.99 -10.50
CA TYR A 36 14.54 22.72 -9.65
C TYR A 36 14.99 22.45 -8.20
N SER A 37 14.37 23.13 -7.23
CA SER A 37 14.65 22.89 -5.82
C SER A 37 13.57 22.03 -5.18
N PHE A 38 13.87 20.76 -4.91
CA PHE A 38 12.99 19.85 -4.14
C PHE A 38 12.65 20.37 -2.73
N VAL A 39 13.39 21.35 -2.24
CA VAL A 39 13.17 21.98 -0.94
C VAL A 39 12.17 23.12 -1.03
N ARG A 40 12.23 23.93 -2.09
CA ARG A 40 11.45 25.17 -2.23
C ARG A 40 10.24 25.00 -3.14
N ASN A 41 10.41 24.31 -4.26
CA ASN A 41 9.39 24.16 -5.29
C ASN A 41 8.39 23.06 -4.91
N SER A 42 7.12 23.33 -5.20
CA SER A 42 6.04 22.37 -5.00
C SER A 42 6.13 21.25 -6.03
N ILE A 43 5.67 20.07 -5.67
CA ILE A 43 5.42 19.00 -6.64
C ILE A 43 4.38 19.45 -7.67
N SER A 44 3.38 20.24 -7.27
CA SER A 44 2.37 20.77 -8.18
C SER A 44 2.94 21.72 -9.24
N ASP A 45 4.07 22.38 -8.95
CA ASP A 45 4.78 23.22 -9.94
C ASP A 45 5.20 22.41 -11.17
N LEU A 46 5.49 21.12 -10.98
CA LEU A 46 5.86 20.22 -12.08
C LEU A 46 4.70 19.96 -13.04
N GLY A 47 3.44 20.23 -12.63
CA GLY A 47 2.24 20.08 -13.46
C GLY A 47 1.75 21.37 -14.12
N VAL A 48 2.42 22.51 -13.89
CA VAL A 48 2.05 23.82 -14.46
C VAL A 48 2.21 23.83 -15.98
N THR A 49 1.15 24.26 -16.68
CA THR A 49 1.06 24.15 -18.15
C THR A 49 1.51 25.39 -18.90
N ASP A 50 1.71 26.52 -18.21
CA ASP A 50 2.23 27.76 -18.78
C ASP A 50 3.66 28.06 -18.27
N CYS A 51 4.09 29.29 -18.51
CA CYS A 51 5.42 29.79 -18.18
C CYS A 51 5.37 31.17 -17.50
N GLU A 52 4.24 31.52 -16.86
CA GLU A 52 4.08 32.86 -16.27
C GLU A 52 4.84 33.00 -14.94
N GLN A 53 4.66 32.03 -14.05
CA GLN A 53 5.32 32.00 -12.73
C GLN A 53 6.42 30.95 -12.66
N VAL A 54 6.16 29.79 -13.29
CA VAL A 54 7.03 28.63 -13.31
C VAL A 54 6.88 27.96 -14.67
N CYS A 55 7.99 27.47 -15.24
CA CYS A 55 7.99 26.70 -16.47
C CYS A 55 8.29 25.23 -16.18
N SER A 56 7.34 24.33 -16.45
CA SER A 56 7.56 22.88 -16.41
C SER A 56 7.50 22.28 -17.83
N PRO A 57 8.65 21.98 -18.46
CA PRO A 57 8.67 21.50 -19.85
C PRO A 57 7.98 20.13 -20.05
N LEU A 58 8.02 19.27 -19.02
CA LEU A 58 7.39 17.94 -19.03
C LEU A 58 6.10 17.90 -18.20
N HIS A 59 5.36 19.01 -18.09
CA HIS A 59 4.13 19.09 -17.31
C HIS A 59 3.09 18.03 -17.69
N TRP A 60 2.95 17.72 -18.97
CA TRP A 60 2.01 16.72 -19.46
C TRP A 60 2.33 15.33 -18.88
N TYR A 61 3.63 15.00 -18.76
CA TYR A 61 4.10 13.73 -18.23
C TYR A 61 3.82 13.61 -16.74
N MET A 62 4.07 14.69 -15.98
CA MET A 62 3.73 14.75 -14.57
C MET A 62 2.21 14.67 -14.33
N ASN A 63 1.42 15.38 -15.13
CA ASN A 63 -0.04 15.37 -15.02
C ASN A 63 -0.63 13.98 -15.34
N ILE A 64 -0.12 13.29 -16.36
CA ILE A 64 -0.46 11.89 -16.63
C ILE A 64 -0.01 10.99 -15.46
N SER A 65 1.15 11.23 -14.87
CA SER A 65 1.66 10.47 -13.72
C SER A 65 0.72 10.58 -12.50
N PHE A 66 0.17 11.77 -12.22
CA PHE A 66 -0.88 11.95 -11.20
C PHE A 66 -2.13 11.11 -11.51
N ALA A 67 -2.64 11.18 -12.75
CA ALA A 67 -3.79 10.41 -13.21
C ALA A 67 -3.57 8.89 -13.06
N VAL A 68 -2.42 8.40 -13.52
CA VAL A 68 -2.03 6.98 -13.43
C VAL A 68 -1.88 6.57 -11.97
N MET A 69 -1.21 7.35 -11.13
CA MET A 69 -1.06 7.07 -9.70
C MET A 69 -2.44 6.90 -9.03
N GLY A 70 -3.38 7.80 -9.30
CA GLY A 70 -4.75 7.69 -8.81
C GLY A 70 -5.44 6.38 -9.21
N LEU A 71 -5.25 5.95 -10.47
CA LEU A 71 -5.75 4.66 -10.95
C LEU A 71 -5.07 3.47 -10.25
N LEU A 72 -3.76 3.51 -10.05
CA LEU A 72 -3.02 2.45 -9.35
C LEU A 72 -3.51 2.28 -7.89
N VAL A 73 -3.80 3.39 -7.21
CA VAL A 73 -4.40 3.38 -5.86
C VAL A 73 -5.74 2.64 -5.88
N ILE A 74 -6.65 3.02 -6.78
CA ILE A 74 -8.00 2.42 -6.90
C ILE A 74 -7.90 0.92 -7.21
N VAL A 75 -7.20 0.59 -8.29
CA VAL A 75 -7.14 -0.79 -8.82
C VAL A 75 -6.49 -1.71 -7.80
N GLY A 76 -5.33 -1.32 -7.25
CA GLY A 76 -4.66 -2.17 -6.28
C GLY A 76 -5.43 -2.30 -4.96
N ALA A 77 -6.10 -1.25 -4.47
CA ALA A 77 -6.97 -1.36 -3.30
C ALA A 77 -8.13 -2.33 -3.52
N VAL A 78 -8.75 -2.31 -4.70
CA VAL A 78 -9.85 -3.21 -5.08
C VAL A 78 -9.38 -4.66 -5.23
N LEU A 79 -8.19 -4.89 -5.78
CA LEU A 79 -7.61 -6.22 -5.96
C LEU A 79 -7.11 -6.81 -4.64
N LEU A 80 -6.45 -6.01 -3.81
CA LEU A 80 -5.86 -6.42 -2.53
C LEU A 80 -6.84 -6.36 -1.36
N ARG A 81 -8.09 -5.92 -1.55
CA ARG A 81 -9.09 -5.80 -0.47
C ARG A 81 -9.28 -7.05 0.39
N ARG A 82 -9.07 -8.26 -0.16
CA ARG A 82 -9.22 -9.53 0.57
C ARG A 82 -8.08 -9.79 1.56
N HIS A 83 -6.99 -9.04 1.46
CA HIS A 83 -5.90 -9.04 2.43
C HIS A 83 -6.29 -8.34 3.75
N LEU A 84 -7.34 -7.50 3.71
CA LEU A 84 -7.96 -6.95 4.91
C LEU A 84 -9.04 -7.91 5.45
N PRO A 85 -9.17 -8.06 6.79
CA PRO A 85 -10.25 -8.81 7.40
C PRO A 85 -11.63 -8.33 6.89
N PRO A 86 -12.59 -9.24 6.63
CA PRO A 86 -13.94 -8.83 6.23
C PRO A 86 -14.61 -7.99 7.33
N GLY A 87 -15.43 -7.03 6.92
CA GLY A 87 -16.18 -6.16 7.83
C GLY A 87 -16.06 -4.67 7.48
N ARG A 88 -16.62 -3.83 8.35
CA ARG A 88 -16.77 -2.38 8.11
C ARG A 88 -15.43 -1.69 7.79
N ARG A 89 -14.35 -2.02 8.52
CA ARG A 89 -13.02 -1.42 8.35
C ARG A 89 -12.44 -1.63 6.95
N ARG A 90 -12.66 -2.81 6.35
CA ARG A 90 -12.26 -3.08 4.97
C ARG A 90 -13.04 -2.22 3.99
N THR A 91 -14.36 -2.10 4.17
CA THR A 91 -15.20 -1.24 3.32
C THR A 91 -14.75 0.22 3.41
N TRP A 92 -14.53 0.74 4.62
CA TRP A 92 -13.99 2.09 4.83
C TRP A 92 -12.62 2.28 4.19
N SER A 93 -11.71 1.32 4.35
CA SER A 93 -10.36 1.41 3.77
C SER A 93 -10.40 1.45 2.24
N VAL A 94 -11.22 0.60 1.62
CA VAL A 94 -11.38 0.61 0.16
C VAL A 94 -12.07 1.89 -0.32
N GLY A 95 -13.12 2.35 0.38
CA GLY A 95 -13.80 3.60 0.04
C GLY A 95 -12.88 4.82 0.14
N LEU A 96 -12.08 4.91 1.21
CA LEU A 96 -11.05 5.94 1.36
C LEU A 96 -10.01 5.85 0.25
N ALA A 97 -9.51 4.66 -0.08
CA ALA A 97 -8.56 4.47 -1.17
C ALA A 97 -9.14 4.93 -2.52
N VAL A 98 -10.42 4.65 -2.78
CA VAL A 98 -11.10 5.12 -4.00
C VAL A 98 -11.16 6.64 -4.03
N MET A 99 -11.57 7.28 -2.93
CA MET A 99 -11.62 8.74 -2.82
C MET A 99 -10.22 9.37 -3.02
N ILE A 100 -9.19 8.80 -2.39
CA ILE A 100 -7.79 9.25 -2.55
C ILE A 100 -7.33 9.11 -4.00
N GLY A 101 -7.64 7.98 -4.65
CA GLY A 101 -7.25 7.76 -6.03
C GLY A 101 -7.96 8.71 -7.01
N VAL A 102 -9.26 8.97 -6.80
CA VAL A 102 -10.00 9.96 -7.59
C VAL A 102 -9.42 11.36 -7.39
N SER A 103 -9.16 11.74 -6.14
CA SER A 103 -8.52 13.02 -5.80
C SER A 103 -7.14 13.17 -6.47
N THR A 104 -6.29 12.14 -6.35
CA THR A 104 -4.95 12.14 -6.97
C THR A 104 -5.03 12.23 -8.49
N ALA A 105 -5.98 11.53 -9.10
CA ALA A 105 -6.15 11.61 -10.55
C ALA A 105 -6.68 12.97 -11.01
N ALA A 106 -7.62 13.54 -10.26
CA ALA A 106 -8.15 14.87 -10.52
C ALA A 106 -7.05 15.94 -10.43
N THR A 107 -6.08 15.82 -9.52
CA THR A 107 -4.93 16.75 -9.45
C THR A 107 -4.17 16.85 -10.77
N GLY A 108 -4.04 15.76 -11.53
CA GLY A 108 -3.43 15.78 -12.87
C GLY A 108 -4.29 16.41 -13.95
N LEU A 109 -5.60 16.53 -13.73
CA LEU A 109 -6.55 17.15 -14.67
C LEU A 109 -6.77 18.64 -14.41
N PHE A 110 -6.44 19.11 -13.20
CA PHE A 110 -6.55 20.51 -12.80
C PHE A 110 -5.16 21.04 -12.45
N PRO A 111 -4.37 21.50 -13.43
CA PRO A 111 -3.09 22.18 -13.18
C PRO A 111 -3.25 23.37 -12.23
N ALA A 112 -2.21 23.63 -11.44
CA ALA A 112 -2.27 24.65 -10.38
C ALA A 112 -2.43 26.10 -10.91
N ASN A 113 -2.00 26.35 -12.14
CA ASN A 113 -2.03 27.67 -12.79
C ASN A 113 -3.39 28.04 -13.41
N ASP A 114 -4.16 27.07 -13.91
CA ASP A 114 -5.42 27.33 -14.64
C ASP A 114 -6.61 27.57 -13.69
N ASN A 115 -6.78 26.70 -12.70
CA ASN A 115 -7.84 26.84 -11.70
C ASN A 115 -7.30 26.50 -10.30
N PRO A 116 -6.71 27.47 -9.58
CA PRO A 116 -6.11 27.22 -8.26
C PRO A 116 -7.10 26.63 -7.24
N ILE A 117 -8.35 27.09 -7.26
CA ILE A 117 -9.41 26.57 -6.37
C ILE A 117 -9.75 25.13 -6.76
N GLY A 118 -9.92 24.86 -8.06
CA GLY A 118 -10.16 23.52 -8.59
C GLY A 118 -9.03 22.54 -8.25
N HIS A 119 -7.78 22.97 -8.42
CA HIS A 119 -6.59 22.20 -8.04
C HIS A 119 -6.58 21.90 -6.54
N PHE A 120 -6.85 22.91 -5.70
CA PHE A 120 -6.92 22.73 -4.24
C PHE A 120 -8.02 21.74 -3.83
N VAL A 121 -9.23 21.88 -4.38
CA VAL A 121 -10.36 20.97 -4.14
C VAL A 121 -10.04 19.55 -4.65
N ALA A 122 -9.30 19.44 -5.76
CA ALA A 122 -8.88 18.16 -6.32
C ALA A 122 -7.86 17.45 -5.42
N VAL A 123 -6.84 18.16 -4.91
CA VAL A 123 -5.74 17.55 -4.15
C VAL A 123 -6.09 17.29 -2.68
N LEU A 124 -6.89 18.15 -2.06
CA LEU A 124 -7.13 18.15 -0.60
C LEU A 124 -7.70 16.82 -0.05
N PRO A 125 -8.69 16.17 -0.69
CA PRO A 125 -9.25 14.92 -0.17
C PRO A 125 -8.21 13.80 -0.11
N GLY A 126 -7.35 13.67 -1.12
CA GLY A 126 -6.25 12.72 -1.16
C GLY A 126 -5.12 13.10 -0.22
N PHE A 127 -4.85 14.40 -0.07
CA PHE A 127 -3.89 14.96 0.88
C PHE A 127 -4.20 14.53 2.32
N VAL A 128 -5.44 14.70 2.77
CA VAL A 128 -5.88 14.33 4.12
C VAL A 128 -6.18 12.84 4.23
N GLY A 129 -6.93 12.30 3.26
CA GLY A 129 -7.48 10.95 3.27
C GLY A 129 -6.43 9.85 3.40
N ARG A 130 -5.25 10.03 2.79
CA ARG A 130 -4.15 9.05 2.85
C ARG A 130 -3.71 8.75 4.29
N HIS A 131 -3.66 9.76 5.16
CA HIS A 131 -3.23 9.59 6.55
C HIS A 131 -4.28 8.82 7.34
N ILE A 132 -5.56 9.17 7.14
CA ILE A 132 -6.69 8.46 7.74
C ILE A 132 -6.70 6.99 7.30
N LEU A 133 -6.47 6.74 6.00
CA LEU A 133 -6.37 5.40 5.45
C LEU A 133 -5.22 4.62 6.10
N LEU A 134 -4.01 5.18 6.18
CA LEU A 134 -2.86 4.51 6.77
C LEU A 134 -3.10 4.18 8.26
N ILE A 135 -3.67 5.10 9.04
CA ILE A 135 -4.05 4.85 10.44
C ILE A 135 -5.06 3.69 10.54
N LEU A 136 -6.10 3.72 9.70
CA LEU A 136 -7.14 2.69 9.69
C LEU A 136 -6.57 1.31 9.30
N VAL A 137 -5.68 1.26 8.30
CA VAL A 137 -5.03 0.03 7.85
C VAL A 137 -4.07 -0.49 8.93
N ALA A 138 -3.24 0.36 9.52
CA ALA A 138 -2.35 -0.02 10.61
C ALA A 138 -3.14 -0.62 11.78
N TRP A 139 -4.24 0.05 12.19
CA TRP A 139 -5.12 -0.45 13.25
C TRP A 139 -5.75 -1.80 12.91
N THR A 140 -6.20 -1.96 11.65
CA THR A 140 -6.83 -3.19 11.19
C THR A 140 -5.86 -4.36 11.15
N LEU A 141 -4.59 -4.10 10.85
CA LEU A 141 -3.57 -5.13 10.66
C LEU A 141 -2.72 -5.41 11.91
N TRP A 142 -2.78 -4.57 12.95
CA TRP A 142 -1.91 -4.61 14.13
C TRP A 142 -1.75 -6.00 14.76
N ARG A 143 -2.85 -6.76 14.91
CA ARG A 143 -2.81 -8.08 15.55
C ARG A 143 -2.48 -9.23 14.61
N ARG A 144 -2.55 -9.04 13.29
CA ARG A 144 -2.39 -10.12 12.30
C ARG A 144 -1.08 -10.03 11.52
N MET A 145 -0.65 -8.82 11.18
CA MET A 145 0.53 -8.55 10.37
C MET A 145 1.32 -7.40 10.99
N ARG A 146 1.98 -7.69 12.12
CA ARG A 146 2.65 -6.68 12.97
C ARG A 146 3.64 -5.81 12.17
N TRP A 147 4.50 -6.42 11.35
CA TRP A 147 5.49 -5.67 10.57
C TRP A 147 4.86 -4.76 9.51
N THR A 148 3.83 -5.23 8.80
CA THR A 148 3.07 -4.40 7.86
C THR A 148 2.38 -3.24 8.59
N ALA A 149 1.82 -3.50 9.78
CA ALA A 149 1.18 -2.47 10.59
C ALA A 149 2.18 -1.42 11.08
N VAL A 150 3.35 -1.83 11.59
CA VAL A 150 4.42 -0.92 12.02
C VAL A 150 4.89 -0.04 10.87
N TRP A 151 5.16 -0.62 9.70
CA TRP A 151 5.54 0.15 8.51
C TRP A 151 4.45 1.16 8.10
N THR A 152 3.19 0.72 8.12
CA THR A 152 2.03 1.59 7.84
C THR A 152 1.94 2.74 8.86
N THR A 153 2.16 2.48 10.14
CA THR A 153 2.20 3.48 11.21
C THR A 153 3.34 4.48 10.99
N VAL A 154 4.55 4.02 10.65
CA VAL A 154 5.69 4.91 10.35
C VAL A 154 5.34 5.85 9.21
N CYS A 155 4.76 5.34 8.12
CA CYS A 155 4.34 6.17 7.00
C CYS A 155 3.27 7.20 7.39
N ALA A 156 2.30 6.79 8.22
CA ALA A 156 1.26 7.69 8.73
C ALA A 156 1.86 8.81 9.59
N VAL A 157 2.78 8.48 10.50
CA VAL A 157 3.44 9.43 11.40
C VAL A 157 4.28 10.43 10.61
N ILE A 158 5.08 9.98 9.65
CA ILE A 158 5.89 10.86 8.80
C ILE A 158 4.97 11.83 8.04
N GLY A 159 3.90 11.33 7.42
CA GLY A 159 2.97 12.19 6.69
C GLY A 159 2.25 13.21 7.57
N ILE A 160 1.80 12.80 8.77
CA ILE A 160 1.17 13.70 9.75
C ILE A 160 2.18 14.75 10.26
N ALA A 161 3.43 14.35 10.52
CA ALA A 161 4.48 15.27 10.93
C ALA A 161 4.74 16.32 9.83
N GLY A 162 4.80 15.90 8.56
CA GLY A 162 4.81 16.84 7.44
C GLY A 162 3.60 17.78 7.44
N GLY A 163 2.40 17.26 7.70
CA GLY A 163 1.18 18.05 7.74
C GLY A 163 1.22 19.12 8.84
N ALA A 164 1.79 18.78 9.99
CA ALA A 164 2.03 19.74 11.07
C ALA A 164 3.07 20.81 10.68
N LEU A 165 4.08 20.44 9.88
CA LEU A 165 5.08 21.39 9.39
C LEU A 165 4.49 22.45 8.44
N LEU A 166 3.36 22.20 7.77
CA LEU A 166 2.69 23.22 6.94
C LEU A 166 2.15 24.41 7.76
N ALA A 167 1.96 24.26 9.06
CA ALA A 167 1.54 25.35 9.93
C ALA A 167 2.64 26.41 10.13
N PHE A 168 3.88 26.13 9.69
CA PHE A 168 5.02 27.02 9.80
C PHE A 168 5.38 27.55 8.40
N PRO A 169 5.03 28.81 8.08
CA PRO A 169 5.25 29.38 6.75
C PRO A 169 6.74 29.67 6.52
N ASP A 170 7.44 28.69 5.98
CA ASP A 170 8.89 28.76 5.79
C ASP A 170 9.30 28.54 4.33
N ALA A 171 10.57 28.81 4.02
CA ALA A 171 11.19 28.58 2.70
C ALA A 171 11.30 27.09 2.30
N TYR A 172 10.65 26.18 3.00
CA TYR A 172 10.78 24.71 2.87
C TYR A 172 9.47 24.04 2.40
N PHE A 173 8.56 24.78 1.78
CA PHE A 173 7.24 24.26 1.36
C PHE A 173 7.36 22.98 0.53
N GLY A 174 8.25 22.96 -0.47
CA GLY A 174 8.50 21.78 -1.32
C GLY A 174 8.97 20.55 -0.55
N LEU A 175 9.82 20.73 0.47
CA LEU A 175 10.25 19.64 1.34
C LEU A 175 9.10 19.13 2.20
N THR A 176 8.35 20.05 2.82
CA THR A 176 7.23 19.72 3.69
C THR A 176 6.14 18.97 2.92
N GLU A 177 5.81 19.43 1.71
CA GLU A 177 4.88 18.74 0.82
C GLU A 177 5.33 17.30 0.53
N ARG A 178 6.62 17.07 0.26
CA ARG A 178 7.16 15.72 0.03
C ARG A 178 7.10 14.84 1.25
N ILE A 179 7.41 15.36 2.44
CA ILE A 179 7.28 14.63 3.70
C ILE A 179 5.83 14.16 3.90
N ILE A 180 4.85 14.95 3.47
CA ILE A 180 3.43 14.58 3.52
C ILE A 180 3.07 13.54 2.45
N LEU A 181 3.54 13.75 1.23
CA LEU A 181 3.04 13.03 0.07
C LEU A 181 3.77 11.70 -0.18
N TYR A 182 5.09 11.64 0.00
CA TYR A 182 5.95 10.48 -0.30
C TYR A 182 5.66 9.21 0.50
N PRO A 183 5.28 9.28 1.80
CA PRO A 183 5.04 8.07 2.58
C PRO A 183 4.01 7.15 1.95
N PHE A 184 3.02 7.68 1.24
CA PHE A 184 1.95 6.88 0.64
C PHE A 184 2.38 6.04 -0.59
N PRO A 185 2.99 6.59 -1.66
CA PRO A 185 3.53 5.78 -2.76
C PRO A 185 4.63 4.82 -2.28
N ILE A 186 5.51 5.24 -1.37
CA ILE A 186 6.54 4.35 -0.81
C ILE A 186 5.88 3.20 -0.04
N TRP A 187 4.83 3.49 0.75
CA TRP A 187 4.03 2.47 1.41
C TRP A 187 3.40 1.49 0.43
N MET A 188 2.81 1.97 -0.66
CA MET A 188 2.22 1.12 -1.70
C MET A 188 3.26 0.19 -2.31
N VAL A 189 4.43 0.70 -2.67
CA VAL A 189 5.53 -0.10 -3.25
C VAL A 189 5.96 -1.19 -2.27
N VAL A 190 6.23 -0.83 -1.01
CA VAL A 190 6.69 -1.80 0.01
C VAL A 190 5.63 -2.87 0.30
N VAL A 191 4.36 -2.48 0.44
CA VAL A 191 3.27 -3.45 0.64
C VAL A 191 3.08 -4.32 -0.60
N GLY A 192 3.16 -3.75 -1.80
CA GLY A 192 3.13 -4.48 -3.07
C GLY A 192 4.22 -5.55 -3.12
N VAL A 193 5.48 -5.18 -2.87
CA VAL A 193 6.60 -6.13 -2.80
C VAL A 193 6.36 -7.20 -1.74
N ALA A 194 5.92 -6.83 -0.54
CA ALA A 194 5.67 -7.78 0.55
C ALA A 194 4.59 -8.81 0.16
N VAL A 195 3.49 -8.36 -0.44
CA VAL A 195 2.41 -9.26 -0.90
C VAL A 195 2.90 -10.14 -2.05
N PHE A 196 3.60 -9.58 -3.04
CA PHE A 196 4.15 -10.34 -4.18
C PHE A 196 5.06 -11.47 -3.69
N VAL A 197 6.03 -11.15 -2.83
CA VAL A 197 6.97 -12.12 -2.25
C VAL A 197 6.22 -13.17 -1.43
N SER A 198 5.19 -12.79 -0.67
CA SER A 198 4.41 -13.74 0.13
C SER A 198 3.68 -14.78 -0.73
N VAL A 199 3.11 -14.37 -1.87
CA VAL A 199 2.38 -15.24 -2.80
C VAL A 199 3.33 -16.12 -3.61
N VAL A 200 4.48 -15.59 -4.05
CA VAL A 200 5.49 -16.39 -4.76
C VAL A 200 6.06 -17.47 -3.83
N ARG A 201 6.42 -17.11 -2.59
CA ARG A 201 6.94 -18.07 -1.60
C ARG A 201 5.93 -19.16 -1.27
N SER A 202 4.66 -18.83 -1.03
CA SER A 202 3.64 -19.84 -0.72
C SER A 202 3.42 -20.82 -1.88
N ASN A 203 3.44 -20.33 -3.12
CA ASN A 203 3.33 -21.17 -4.31
C ASN A 203 4.53 -22.10 -4.50
N LEU A 204 5.76 -21.61 -4.29
CA LEU A 204 6.98 -22.42 -4.40
C LEU A 204 7.03 -23.52 -3.34
N LEU A 205 6.70 -23.19 -2.08
CA LEU A 205 6.64 -24.16 -0.99
C LEU A 205 5.54 -25.21 -1.23
N GLY A 206 4.38 -24.81 -1.73
CA GLY A 206 3.31 -25.74 -2.10
C GLY A 206 3.72 -26.72 -3.20
N ARG A 207 4.46 -26.26 -4.22
CA ARG A 207 5.01 -27.12 -5.27
C ARG A 207 6.04 -28.11 -4.72
N ALA A 208 6.99 -27.64 -3.90
CA ALA A 208 8.01 -28.49 -3.30
C ALA A 208 7.40 -29.60 -2.43
N ALA A 209 6.37 -29.28 -1.64
CA ALA A 209 5.64 -30.25 -0.84
C ALA A 209 4.93 -31.31 -1.71
N SER A 210 4.34 -30.92 -2.85
CA SER A 210 3.67 -31.84 -3.77
C SER A 210 4.60 -32.76 -4.57
N SER A 211 5.90 -32.43 -4.67
CA SER A 211 6.90 -33.22 -5.40
C SER A 211 7.58 -34.31 -4.57
N LEU A 212 7.36 -34.37 -3.26
CA LEU A 212 7.95 -35.40 -2.39
C LEU A 212 7.15 -36.72 -2.50
N PRO A 213 7.77 -37.85 -2.94
CA PRO A 213 7.08 -39.14 -2.99
C PRO A 213 6.75 -39.63 -1.57
N GLY A 214 5.49 -39.96 -1.32
CA GLY A 214 5.02 -40.55 -0.05
C GLY A 214 4.04 -39.71 0.76
N PHE A 215 3.84 -38.43 0.41
CA PHE A 215 2.76 -37.61 0.97
C PHE A 215 1.66 -37.44 -0.08
N GLY A 216 0.66 -38.32 -0.06
CA GLY A 216 -0.61 -38.08 -0.76
C GLY A 216 -1.25 -36.76 -0.33
N PRO A 217 -2.28 -36.24 -1.03
CA PRO A 217 -2.84 -34.91 -0.81
C PRO A 217 -3.56 -34.81 0.54
N VAL A 218 -2.80 -34.72 1.63
CA VAL A 218 -3.30 -34.30 2.93
C VAL A 218 -3.64 -32.82 2.78
N ALA A 219 -4.92 -32.53 2.84
CA ALA A 219 -5.49 -31.20 2.69
C ALA A 219 -4.87 -30.21 3.69
N TRP A 220 -3.77 -29.57 3.31
CA TRP A 220 -3.19 -28.40 4.00
C TRP A 220 -4.02 -27.13 3.76
N ARG A 221 -5.35 -27.25 3.66
CA ARG A 221 -6.27 -26.11 3.69
C ARG A 221 -6.91 -26.03 5.08
N ARG A 222 -6.13 -25.51 6.04
CA ARG A 222 -6.57 -24.72 7.22
C ARG A 222 -5.50 -24.83 8.31
N SER A 223 -4.56 -23.90 8.33
CA SER A 223 -4.09 -23.25 9.56
C SER A 223 -2.97 -22.26 9.24
N LEU A 224 -3.37 -21.06 8.82
CA LEU A 224 -2.62 -19.83 9.11
C LEU A 224 -3.28 -19.12 10.30
N ALA A 225 -3.53 -19.88 11.36
CA ALA A 225 -3.73 -19.37 12.70
C ALA A 225 -2.47 -19.77 13.48
N LEU A 226 -1.46 -18.92 13.45
CA LEU A 226 -0.38 -18.98 14.42
C LEU A 226 -1.00 -18.68 15.79
N HIS A 227 -1.16 -19.70 16.62
CA HIS A 227 -1.01 -19.73 18.08
C HIS A 227 -1.50 -21.09 18.60
N ASP A 228 -0.59 -22.07 18.67
CA ASP A 228 -0.31 -22.83 19.90
C ASP A 228 0.77 -23.88 19.60
N VAL A 229 1.93 -23.68 20.22
CA VAL A 229 3.00 -24.67 20.28
C VAL A 229 2.79 -25.43 21.58
N THR A 230 1.93 -26.45 21.57
CA THR A 230 1.95 -27.55 22.54
C THR A 230 1.18 -28.74 21.95
N ALA A 231 1.73 -29.93 22.15
CA ALA A 231 1.21 -31.25 21.77
C ALA A 231 1.49 -31.72 20.32
N ILE A 232 2.74 -32.13 20.09
CA ILE A 232 3.02 -33.25 19.19
C ILE A 232 2.65 -34.52 19.96
N ALA A 233 1.49 -35.10 19.69
CA ALA A 233 1.16 -36.47 20.08
C ALA A 233 1.42 -37.38 18.87
N CYS A 234 2.33 -38.35 19.04
CA CYS A 234 2.72 -39.32 18.02
C CYS A 234 1.64 -40.42 17.91
N PRO A 235 1.00 -40.64 16.75
CA PRO A 235 -0.04 -41.65 16.62
C PRO A 235 0.55 -42.96 16.07
N SER A 236 1.32 -43.70 16.87
CA SER A 236 1.65 -45.13 16.61
C SER A 236 2.56 -45.73 17.69
N CYS A 237 2.02 -45.99 18.87
CA CYS A 237 2.52 -47.05 19.73
C CYS A 237 1.34 -47.98 20.04
N ALA A 238 1.16 -48.98 19.18
CA ALA A 238 0.25 -50.10 19.42
C ALA A 238 0.93 -51.12 20.34
N GLY A 239 0.22 -51.59 21.35
CA GLY A 239 0.63 -52.70 22.20
C GLY A 239 -0.16 -52.76 23.51
N GLY A 240 -1.30 -53.47 23.51
CA GLY A 240 -1.91 -53.97 24.75
C GLY A 240 -1.05 -55.10 25.38
N PRO A 241 -1.45 -55.75 26.49
CA PRO A 241 -2.84 -55.93 26.95
C PRO A 241 -3.08 -55.76 28.47
N SER A 242 -4.35 -56.01 28.84
CA SER A 242 -4.87 -56.55 30.12
C SER A 242 -5.25 -55.60 31.28
N THR A 243 -6.58 -55.58 31.50
CA THR A 243 -7.31 -55.66 32.78
C THR A 243 -6.99 -54.68 33.92
N LEU A 244 -7.98 -53.84 34.27
CA LEU A 244 -8.62 -53.87 35.59
C LEU A 244 -9.91 -53.01 35.59
N ARG A 245 -10.99 -53.65 36.03
CA ARG A 245 -12.25 -53.00 36.43
C ARG A 245 -12.06 -52.29 37.77
N LEU A 246 -12.88 -51.27 38.00
CA LEU A 246 -13.42 -50.70 39.26
C LEU A 246 -13.60 -49.20 38.96
N GLY A 247 -14.70 -48.50 39.19
CA GLY A 247 -15.90 -48.71 39.99
C GLY A 247 -16.42 -47.29 40.27
N SER A 248 -17.72 -47.08 40.11
CA SER A 248 -18.45 -45.83 40.33
C SER A 248 -18.29 -45.25 41.75
N TRP A 249 -18.18 -43.93 41.85
CA TRP A 249 -18.88 -43.06 42.83
C TRP A 249 -19.12 -41.70 42.18
#